data_AF-A0A938S4K8-F1
#
_entry.id   AF-A0A938S4K8-F1
#
_cell.length_a   1.000
_cell.length_b   1.000
_cell.length_c   1.000
_cell.angle_alpha   90.00
_cell.angle_beta   90.00
_cell.angle_gamma   90.00
#
_symmetry.space_group_name_H-M   'P 1'
#
loop_
_entity.id
_entity.type
_entity.pdbx_description
1 polymer ?
#
loop_
_entity_poly.entity_id
_entity_poly.type
_entity_poly.pdbx_seq_one_letter_code
_entity_poly.pdbx_strand_id
1 'polypeptide(L)'
;MSVELPTSAAALLVPIQSLAPEPYEVVKPFQVVVRPADGEYIASFFDANLSASGETQAEAVLHLKDVIAAAFEILAEMKEAELGPGPLRQKKTLEEFIRPKK
;
A
#
# COMPACT_ATOMS: atom_id res chain seq x y z
N MET A 1 -29.72 -1.96 -26.32
CA MET A 1 -28.94 -1.12 -25.39
C MET A 1 -27.60 -1.79 -25.23
N SER A 2 -26.62 -1.36 -26.01
CA SER A 2 -25.23 -1.82 -25.85
C SER A 2 -24.67 -1.07 -24.64
N VAL A 3 -24.40 -1.79 -23.56
CA VAL A 3 -23.64 -1.23 -22.45
C VAL A 3 -22.20 -1.19 -22.95
N GLU A 4 -21.71 -0.01 -23.32
CA GLU A 4 -20.28 0.19 -23.49
C GLU A 4 -19.65 -0.05 -22.12
N LEU A 5 -18.96 -1.19 -21.98
CA LEU A 5 -18.02 -1.39 -20.88
C LEU A 5 -17.01 -0.25 -20.99
N PRO A 6 -16.85 0.61 -19.97
CA PRO A 6 -15.87 1.67 -20.04
C PRO A 6 -14.51 1.03 -20.30
N THR A 7 -13.81 1.54 -21.30
CA THR A 7 -12.44 1.15 -21.66
C THR A 7 -11.63 1.08 -20.36
N SER A 8 -11.40 -0.14 -19.87
CA SER A 8 -10.71 -0.37 -18.59
C SER A 8 -9.36 0.32 -18.68
N ALA A 9 -9.17 1.41 -17.94
CA ALA A 9 -7.86 2.03 -17.88
C ALA A 9 -6.91 0.98 -17.28
N ALA A 10 -5.81 0.71 -17.99
CA ALA A 10 -4.93 -0.39 -17.65
C ALA A 10 -4.37 -0.21 -16.22
N ALA A 11 -4.23 -1.32 -15.50
CA ALA A 11 -3.52 -1.31 -14.23
C ALA A 11 -2.06 -0.92 -14.44
N LEU A 12 -1.53 -0.08 -13.55
CA LEU A 12 -0.16 0.41 -13.58
C LEU A 12 0.64 -0.18 -12.41
N LEU A 13 1.87 -0.58 -12.70
CA LEU A 13 2.85 -0.93 -11.68
C LEU A 13 3.65 0.31 -11.32
N VAL A 14 3.52 0.76 -10.07
CA VAL A 14 4.21 1.95 -9.56
C VAL A 14 5.31 1.50 -8.59
N PRO A 15 6.58 1.78 -8.87
CA PRO A 15 7.67 1.47 -7.95
C PRO A 15 7.67 2.44 -6.77
N ILE A 16 7.73 1.91 -5.55
CA ILE A 16 7.87 2.66 -4.31
C ILE A 16 9.31 2.54 -3.85
N GLN A 17 10.02 3.68 -3.91
CA GLN A 17 11.41 3.82 -3.46
C GLN A 17 11.51 4.67 -2.18
N SER A 18 10.42 5.32 -1.78
CA SER A 18 10.36 6.19 -0.62
C SER A 18 8.93 6.35 -0.14
N LEU A 19 8.77 6.37 1.19
CA LEU A 19 7.54 6.74 1.87
C LEU A 19 7.51 8.23 2.27
N ALA A 20 8.47 9.06 1.84
CA ALA A 20 8.47 10.48 2.19
C ALA A 20 7.09 11.14 1.92
N PRO A 21 6.57 11.95 2.86
CA PRO A 21 7.26 12.52 4.03
C PRO A 21 7.34 11.64 5.29
N GLU A 22 6.77 10.43 5.29
CA GLU A 22 6.66 9.54 6.46
C GLU A 22 8.00 9.25 7.17
N PRO A 23 7.99 8.96 8.49
CA PRO A 23 9.19 8.74 9.30
C PRO A 23 9.89 7.38 9.06
N TYR A 24 9.58 6.73 7.93
CA TYR A 24 10.11 5.43 7.55
C TYR A 24 10.94 5.52 6.27
N GLU A 25 11.98 4.70 6.18
CA GLU A 25 12.77 4.51 4.97
C GLU A 25 12.45 3.17 4.31
N VAL A 26 12.47 3.16 2.98
CA VAL A 26 12.29 1.94 2.18
C VAL A 26 13.66 1.29 1.99
N VAL A 27 13.89 0.15 2.63
CA VAL A 27 15.15 -0.60 2.55
C VAL A 27 15.21 -1.51 1.32
N LYS A 28 14.05 -1.92 0.82
CA LYS A 28 13.89 -2.74 -0.38
C LYS A 28 12.77 -2.11 -1.22
N PRO A 29 13.04 -1.60 -2.42
CA PRO A 29 11.99 -1.09 -3.29
C PRO A 29 10.95 -2.19 -3.58
N PHE A 30 9.69 -1.80 -3.63
CA PHE A 30 8.57 -2.69 -3.94
C PHE A 30 7.65 -2.05 -4.97
N GLN A 31 6.74 -2.84 -5.51
CA GLN A 31 5.77 -2.36 -6.50
C GLN A 31 4.38 -2.37 -5.89
N VAL A 32 3.60 -1.36 -6.24
CA VAL A 32 2.17 -1.30 -5.96
C VAL A 32 1.41 -1.29 -7.27
N VAL A 33 0.21 -1.87 -7.24
CA VAL A 33 -0.68 -1.89 -8.40
C VAL A 33 -1.69 -0.77 -8.25
N VAL A 34 -1.78 0.12 -9.23
CA VAL A 34 -2.80 1.17 -9.30
C VAL A 34 -3.78 0.81 -10.40
N ARG A 35 -5.07 0.75 -10.08
CA ARG A 35 -6.13 0.45 -11.06
C ARG A 35 -7.30 1.44 -10.91
N PRO A 36 -8.00 1.78 -11.99
CA PRO A 36 -9.27 2.49 -11.87
C PRO A 36 -10.31 1.58 -11.18
N ALA A 37 -11.18 2.19 -10.37
CA ALA A 37 -12.36 1.53 -9.80
C ALA A 37 -13.43 2.59 -9.51
N ASP A 38 -14.61 2.44 -10.11
CA ASP A 38 -15.81 3.24 -9.81
C ASP A 38 -15.61 4.77 -9.79
N GLY A 39 -14.83 5.30 -10.74
CA GLY A 39 -14.56 6.74 -10.84
C GLY A 39 -13.38 7.24 -10.00
N GLU A 40 -12.76 6.36 -9.22
CA GLU A 40 -11.53 6.59 -8.45
C GLU A 40 -10.40 5.68 -8.94
N TYR A 41 -9.26 5.78 -8.28
CA TYR A 41 -8.14 4.85 -8.39
C TYR A 41 -7.91 4.13 -7.08
N ILE A 42 -7.58 2.84 -7.14
CA ILE A 42 -7.16 2.04 -6.00
C ILE A 42 -5.69 1.67 -6.20
N ALA A 43 -4.85 2.06 -5.24
CA ALA A 43 -3.49 1.57 -5.12
C ALA A 43 -3.46 0.40 -4.13
N SER A 44 -2.76 -0.68 -4.48
CA SER A 44 -2.67 -1.89 -3.65
C SER A 44 -1.25 -2.39 -3.53
N PHE A 45 -0.83 -2.64 -2.28
CA PHE A 45 0.36 -3.41 -1.97
C PHE A 45 -0.06 -4.81 -1.51
N PHE A 46 -0.09 -5.75 -2.46
CA PHE A 46 -0.66 -7.07 -2.24
C PHE A 46 0.12 -7.92 -1.23
N ASP A 47 1.45 -7.83 -1.20
CA ASP A 47 2.27 -8.62 -0.27
C ASP A 47 1.94 -8.33 1.20
N ALA A 48 1.55 -7.08 1.50
CA ALA A 48 1.15 -6.64 2.84
C ALA A 48 -0.37 -6.57 3.01
N ASN A 49 -1.17 -6.94 2.00
CA ASN A 49 -2.63 -6.82 2.03
C ASN A 49 -3.11 -5.41 2.42
N LEU A 50 -2.52 -4.37 1.81
CA LEU A 50 -2.87 -2.97 2.05
C LEU A 50 -3.35 -2.31 0.77
N SER A 51 -4.34 -1.42 0.90
CA SER A 51 -4.88 -0.65 -0.22
C SER A 51 -5.39 0.71 0.25
N ALA A 52 -5.35 1.69 -0.65
CA ALA A 52 -5.99 2.99 -0.48
C ALA A 52 -6.57 3.47 -1.81
N SER A 53 -7.60 4.32 -1.75
CA SER A 53 -8.19 4.96 -2.94
C SER A 53 -7.86 6.46 -3.02
N GLY A 54 -8.06 7.04 -4.19
CA GLY A 54 -7.94 8.48 -4.45
C GLY A 54 -8.58 8.87 -5.77
N GLU A 55 -8.89 10.15 -5.95
CA GLU A 55 -9.51 10.66 -7.18
C GLU A 55 -8.53 10.57 -8.36
N THR A 56 -7.23 10.63 -8.06
CA THR A 56 -6.15 10.42 -9.03
C THR A 56 -5.26 9.23 -8.66
N GLN A 57 -4.51 8.71 -9.65
CA GLN A 57 -3.49 7.68 -9.43
C GLN A 57 -2.45 8.11 -8.40
N ALA A 58 -2.03 9.39 -8.45
CA ALA A 58 -1.03 9.94 -7.55
C ALA A 58 -1.54 10.03 -6.11
N GLU A 59 -2.79 10.44 -5.91
CA GLU A 59 -3.45 10.47 -4.60
C GLU A 59 -3.62 9.07 -4.03
N ALA A 60 -4.08 8.11 -4.83
CA ALA A 60 -4.20 6.72 -4.36
C ALA A 60 -2.86 6.15 -3.87
N VAL A 61 -1.77 6.45 -4.59
CA VAL A 61 -0.41 6.06 -4.16
C VAL A 61 0.02 6.83 -2.91
N LEU A 62 -0.30 8.12 -2.79
CA LEU A 62 0.02 8.91 -1.61
C LEU A 62 -0.70 8.36 -0.37
N HIS A 63 -2.02 8.18 -0.44
CA HIS A 63 -2.81 7.59 0.65
C HIS A 63 -2.35 6.17 0.99
N LEU A 64 -1.91 5.38 0.00
CA LEU A 64 -1.35 4.06 0.27
C LEU A 64 -0.07 4.14 1.12
N LYS A 65 0.77 5.16 0.93
CA LYS A 65 1.96 5.36 1.77
C LYS A 65 1.58 5.67 3.20
N ASP A 66 0.56 6.51 3.42
CA ASP A 66 0.04 6.84 4.74
C ASP A 66 -0.50 5.58 5.44
N VAL A 67 -1.27 4.76 4.70
CA VAL A 67 -1.77 3.47 5.19
C VAL A 67 -0.64 2.50 5.54
N ILE A 68 0.41 2.43 4.72
CA ILE A 68 1.59 1.60 5.01
C ILE A 68 2.30 2.07 6.28
N ALA A 69 2.49 3.39 6.44
CA ALA A 69 3.14 3.97 7.60
C ALA A 69 2.35 3.71 8.88
N ALA A 70 1.04 3.97 8.86
CA ALA A 70 0.16 3.73 10.00
C ALA A 70 0.06 2.24 10.37
N ALA A 71 -0.07 1.36 9.37
CA ALA A 71 -0.10 -0.08 9.61
C ALA A 71 1.20 -0.58 10.24
N PHE A 72 2.35 -0.08 9.75
CA PHE A 72 3.65 -0.46 10.31
C PHE A 72 3.82 0.03 11.75
N GLU A 73 3.42 1.26 12.05
CA GLU A 73 3.46 1.82 13.41
C GLU A 73 2.67 0.95 14.39
N ILE A 74 1.38 0.69 14.08
CA ILE A 74 0.48 -0.10 14.93
C ILE A 74 1.04 -1.52 15.14
N LEU A 75 1.50 -2.17 14.05
CA LEU A 75 2.01 -3.53 14.13
C LEU A 75 3.36 -3.60 14.85
N ALA A 76 4.20 -2.58 14.76
CA ALA A 76 5.49 -2.54 15.44
C ALA A 76 5.33 -2.53 16.96
N GLU A 77 4.30 -1.86 17.49
CA GLU A 77 4.02 -1.80 18.93
C GLU A 77 3.48 -3.12 19.52
N MET A 78 2.87 -3.96 18.69
CA MET A 78 2.28 -5.23 19.12
C MET A 78 3.32 -6.36 19.21
N LYS A 79 3.22 -7.20 20.25
CA LYS A 79 4.02 -8.41 20.35
C LYS A 79 3.49 -9.47 19.39
N GLU A 80 4.37 -10.32 18.86
CA GLU A 80 3.96 -11.40 17.94
C GLU A 80 2.87 -12.30 18.54
N ALA A 81 2.92 -12.56 19.85
CA ALA A 81 1.94 -13.38 20.57
C ALA A 81 0.53 -12.75 20.65
N GLU A 82 0.42 -11.44 20.43
CA GLU A 82 -0.84 -10.68 20.43
C GLU A 82 -1.45 -10.60 19.03
N LEU A 83 -0.69 -10.98 17.99
CA LEU A 83 -1.11 -10.91 16.60
C LEU A 83 -1.68 -12.24 16.12
N GLY A 84 -2.85 -12.18 15.49
CA GLY A 84 -3.35 -13.31 14.70
C GLY A 84 -2.45 -13.58 13.47
N PRO A 85 -2.65 -14.71 12.78
CA PRO A 85 -1.79 -15.13 11.67
C PRO A 85 -1.77 -14.13 10.50
N GLY A 86 -2.88 -13.42 10.24
CA GLY A 86 -2.95 -12.39 9.20
C GLY A 86 -2.10 -11.16 9.53
N PRO A 87 -2.39 -10.44 10.64
CA PRO A 87 -1.59 -9.30 11.10
C PRO A 87 -0.10 -9.63 11.31
N LEU A 88 0.22 -10.83 11.79
CA LEU A 88 1.62 -11.27 11.94
C LEU A 88 2.34 -11.38 10.59
N ARG A 89 1.67 -11.92 9.56
CA ARG A 89 2.23 -11.95 8.20
C ARG A 89 2.41 -10.55 7.65
N GLN A 90 1.40 -9.69 7.81
CA GLN A 90 1.47 -8.29 7.38
C GLN A 90 2.65 -7.56 8.04
N LYS A 91 2.85 -7.73 9.35
CA LYS A 91 3.98 -7.17 10.10
C LYS A 91 5.32 -7.63 9.50
N LYS A 92 5.50 -8.95 9.35
CA LYS A 92 6.74 -9.53 8.81
C LYS A 92 7.01 -9.05 7.39
N THR A 93 5.97 -8.99 6.54
CA THR A 93 6.12 -8.44 5.20
C THR A 93 6.61 -6.99 5.27
N LEU A 94 5.95 -6.12 6.05
CA LEU A 94 6.33 -4.71 6.12
C LEU A 94 7.77 -4.53 6.63
N GLU A 95 8.19 -5.30 7.63
CA GLU A 95 9.57 -5.30 8.15
C GLU A 95 10.63 -5.69 7.11
N GLU A 96 10.27 -6.43 6.05
CA GLU A 96 11.19 -6.73 4.94
C GLU A 96 11.45 -5.53 4.01
N PHE A 97 10.50 -4.59 3.92
CA PHE A 97 10.53 -3.50 2.95
C PHE A 97 10.84 -2.14 3.57
N ILE A 98 10.47 -1.92 4.84
CA ILE A 98 10.58 -0.62 5.50
C ILE A 98 11.14 -0.73 6.93
N ARG A 99 11.75 0.37 7.39
CA ARG A 99 12.19 0.51 8.79
C ARG A 99 12.12 1.99 9.23
N PRO A 100 12.15 2.27 10.55
CA PRO A 100 12.27 3.65 11.05
C PRO A 100 13.51 4.35 10.51
N LYS A 101 13.39 5.63 10.12
CA LYS A 101 14.55 6.47 9.80
C LYS A 101 15.41 6.66 11.05
N LYS A 102 16.73 6.58 10.87
CA LYS A 102 17.69 6.96 11.91
C LYS A 102 17.86 8.46 12.02
#